data_AF-A0A9P3G7Y8-F1
#
_entry.id   AF-A0A9P3G7Y8-F1
#
_cell.length_a   1.000
_cell.length_b   1.000
_cell.length_c   1.000
_cell.angle_alpha   90.00
_cell.angle_beta   90.00
_cell.angle_gamma   90.00
#
_symmetry.space_group_name_H-M   'P 1'
#
loop_
_entity.id
_entity.type
_entity.pdbx_description
1 polymer ?
#
loop_
_entity_poly.entity_id
_entity_poly.type
_entity_poly.pdbx_seq_one_letter_code
_entity_poly.pdbx_strand_id
1 'polypeptide(L)'
;MSTCRGSPCTYIELGLYFARVIHAALYPLWDGHKVEKIRSPQAHRSASTPWPRAPRDALPYGIDSSIAALGAWMKLHPNPIYVGLFHVLVGIFKKALVLPILRSPSLPGRFTAIAEIALGALSAPAPPQYGPGFHTFTIDVLKQVADLYVALALIFDENETRALFSRAAEQVDEGALLRTTMSVSIEAVKLIPRFQSTASSEMRDALGQWLLKFQMAATAWHAKLNLPHDIDKYTEPIVECVREMRTMYKEPAYAAYHSFQQLNFDRCCAPGCKETFAGAQRRFAACSGCNRVTYCSKECFARAWKHPEVPHRAICRTIKYIVQATKIDRSPTVHGEKAFVCLCTVLPVDRRALEDFCAHMTKLKKYLSLVSPNDDADETREEAEPASQTGCPTEKSSP
;
A
#
# COMPACT_ATOMS: atom_id res chain seq x y z
N MET A 1 -17.85 -14.61 28.54
CA MET A 1 -18.05 -15.56 27.42
C MET A 1 -19.27 -16.40 27.74
N SER A 2 -20.45 -15.91 27.33
CA SER A 2 -21.72 -16.64 27.45
C SER A 2 -21.75 -17.73 26.38
N THR A 3 -21.95 -18.97 26.80
CA THR A 3 -22.03 -20.15 25.92
C THR A 3 -23.30 -20.08 25.06
N CYS A 4 -23.16 -19.70 23.79
CA CYS A 4 -24.22 -19.89 22.80
C CYS A 4 -24.54 -21.39 22.70
N ARG A 5 -25.75 -21.78 23.10
CA ARG A 5 -26.24 -23.15 22.96
C ARG A 5 -26.68 -23.38 21.51
N GLY A 6 -25.97 -24.25 20.79
CA GLY A 6 -26.61 -25.19 19.85
C GLY A 6 -26.43 -24.97 18.34
N SER A 7 -26.04 -23.80 17.84
CA SER A 7 -25.78 -23.66 16.39
C SER A 7 -24.36 -24.12 16.05
N PRO A 8 -24.18 -25.03 15.06
CA PRO A 8 -22.85 -25.45 14.64
C PRO A 8 -22.07 -24.24 14.09
N CYS A 9 -20.88 -23.99 14.67
CA CYS A 9 -19.97 -22.95 14.19
C CYS A 9 -19.61 -23.22 12.73
N THR A 10 -19.93 -22.29 11.85
CA THR A 10 -19.57 -22.40 10.44
C THR A 10 -18.09 -22.11 10.23
N TYR A 11 -17.48 -22.65 9.17
CA TYR A 11 -16.10 -22.31 8.80
C TYR A 11 -15.90 -20.79 8.58
N ILE A 12 -16.96 -20.08 8.18
CA ILE A 12 -16.96 -18.63 7.99
C ILE A 12 -16.79 -17.90 9.33
N GLU A 13 -17.56 -18.28 10.36
CA GLU A 13 -17.45 -17.68 11.68
C GLU A 13 -16.07 -17.91 12.30
N LEU A 14 -15.52 -19.10 12.12
CA LEU A 14 -14.17 -19.42 12.55
C LEU A 14 -13.11 -18.59 11.81
N GLY A 15 -13.24 -18.43 10.49
CA GLY A 15 -12.37 -17.58 9.67
C GLY A 15 -12.39 -16.11 10.11
N LEU A 16 -13.59 -15.57 10.39
CA LEU A 16 -13.75 -14.21 10.92
C LEU A 16 -13.14 -14.06 12.32
N TYR A 17 -13.32 -15.05 13.19
CA TYR A 17 -12.73 -15.05 14.51
C TYR A 17 -11.20 -14.97 14.42
N PHE A 18 -10.57 -15.81 13.59
CA PHE A 18 -9.12 -15.75 13.38
C PHE A 18 -8.66 -14.42 12.79
N ALA A 19 -9.37 -13.88 11.79
CA ALA A 19 -9.04 -12.58 11.22
C ALA A 19 -9.05 -11.47 12.28
N ARG A 20 -10.03 -11.47 13.20
CA ARG A 20 -10.10 -10.52 14.32
C ARG A 20 -8.95 -10.69 15.30
N VAL A 21 -8.64 -11.92 15.70
CA VAL A 21 -7.54 -12.22 16.64
C VAL A 21 -6.20 -11.78 16.04
N ILE A 22 -5.94 -12.12 14.77
CA ILE A 22 -4.71 -11.73 14.07
C ILE A 22 -4.66 -10.21 13.93
N HIS A 23 -5.74 -9.57 13.48
CA HIS A 23 -5.81 -8.11 13.36
C HIS A 23 -5.52 -7.43 14.71
N ALA A 24 -6.17 -7.87 15.79
CA ALA A 24 -5.95 -7.30 17.13
C ALA A 24 -4.51 -7.49 17.64
N ALA A 25 -3.87 -8.63 17.32
CA ALA A 25 -2.50 -8.90 17.69
C ALA A 25 -1.48 -8.08 16.88
N LEU A 26 -1.75 -7.84 15.59
CA LEU A 26 -0.87 -7.09 14.70
C LEU A 26 -1.06 -5.57 14.75
N TYR A 27 -2.27 -5.08 15.06
CA TYR A 27 -2.61 -3.66 15.02
C TYR A 27 -1.68 -2.77 15.88
N PRO A 28 -1.28 -3.16 17.11
CA PRO A 28 -0.35 -2.36 17.91
C PRO A 28 1.02 -2.18 17.27
N LEU A 29 1.43 -3.08 16.36
CA LEU A 29 2.73 -3.04 15.71
C LEU A 29 2.77 -1.99 14.61
N TRP A 30 1.65 -1.84 13.90
CA TRP A 30 1.53 -0.96 12.75
C TRP A 30 1.88 0.50 13.07
N ASP A 31 1.64 0.95 14.30
CA ASP A 31 2.05 2.26 14.82
C ASP A 31 3.59 2.37 14.85
N GLY A 32 4.16 2.81 13.71
CA GLY A 32 5.49 2.53 13.15
C GLY A 32 6.72 2.59 14.05
N HIS A 33 6.59 3.08 15.28
CA HIS A 33 7.62 3.01 16.31
C HIS A 33 7.80 1.61 16.91
N LYS A 34 6.85 0.68 16.78
CA LYS A 34 6.89 -0.60 17.50
C LYS A 34 7.49 -1.77 16.73
N VAL A 35 7.31 -1.87 15.40
CA VAL A 35 7.95 -2.96 14.62
C VAL A 35 9.48 -2.90 14.75
N GLU A 36 10.08 -1.72 14.68
CA GLU A 36 11.53 -1.57 14.85
C GLU A 36 11.99 -1.84 16.29
N LYS A 37 11.15 -1.53 17.30
CA LYS A 37 11.40 -1.90 18.70
C LYS A 37 11.34 -3.41 18.92
N ILE A 38 10.37 -4.12 18.32
CA ILE A 38 10.30 -5.60 18.36
C ILE A 38 11.52 -6.21 17.67
N ARG A 39 11.99 -5.59 16.58
CA ARG A 39 13.20 -6.01 15.87
C ARG A 39 14.50 -5.65 16.62
N SER A 40 14.45 -5.02 17.80
CA SER A 40 15.65 -4.69 18.56
C SER A 40 16.18 -5.93 19.31
N PRO A 41 17.51 -6.16 19.35
CA PRO A 41 18.08 -7.28 20.12
C PRO A 41 17.68 -7.30 21.60
N GLN A 42 17.33 -6.14 22.17
CA GLN A 42 16.86 -6.01 23.55
C GLN A 42 15.47 -6.62 23.77
N ALA A 43 14.57 -6.55 22.77
CA ALA A 43 13.24 -7.12 22.87
C ALA A 43 13.23 -8.66 22.97
N HIS A 44 14.28 -9.32 22.50
CA HIS A 44 14.44 -10.78 22.58
C HIS A 44 14.89 -11.28 23.96
N ARG A 45 15.30 -10.39 24.87
CA ARG A 45 15.81 -10.79 26.20
C ARG A 45 14.72 -10.81 27.27
N SER A 46 13.55 -10.21 27.03
CA SER A 46 12.42 -10.32 27.96
C SER A 46 11.64 -11.61 27.69
N ALA A 47 11.26 -12.34 28.74
CA ALA A 47 10.51 -13.60 28.65
C ALA A 47 9.12 -13.45 28.00
N SER A 48 8.66 -12.21 27.73
CA SER A 48 7.36 -11.91 27.16
C SER A 48 7.45 -11.05 25.89
N THR A 49 8.29 -11.40 24.92
CA THR A 49 8.22 -10.74 23.60
C THR A 49 6.84 -11.03 22.98
N PRO A 50 5.99 -10.00 22.73
CA PRO A 50 4.69 -10.22 22.12
C PRO A 50 4.86 -10.79 20.71
N TRP A 51 3.95 -11.68 20.31
CA TRP A 51 3.86 -12.13 18.92
C TRP A 51 3.45 -10.97 18.02
N PRO A 52 3.96 -10.89 16.78
CA PRO A 52 5.01 -11.68 16.14
C PRO A 52 6.40 -11.17 16.51
N ARG A 53 7.39 -12.06 16.60
CA ARG A 53 8.80 -11.71 16.86
C ARG A 53 9.55 -11.41 15.56
N ALA A 54 9.11 -12.02 14.47
CA ALA A 54 9.63 -11.82 13.13
C ALA A 54 8.50 -11.79 12.09
N PRO A 55 8.72 -11.22 10.89
CA PRO A 55 7.73 -11.21 9.80
C PRO A 55 7.13 -12.60 9.49
N ARG A 56 7.94 -13.67 9.56
CA ARG A 56 7.49 -15.06 9.36
C ARG A 56 6.51 -15.56 10.43
N ASP A 57 6.51 -15.00 11.63
CA ASP A 57 5.59 -15.44 12.67
C ASP A 57 4.16 -14.97 12.35
N ALA A 58 4.04 -13.83 11.66
CA ALA A 58 2.78 -13.29 11.16
C ALA A 58 2.33 -13.97 9.86
N LEU A 59 3.26 -14.37 8.98
CA LEU A 59 2.98 -15.03 7.69
C LEU A 59 3.84 -16.31 7.55
N PRO A 60 3.49 -17.40 8.27
CA PRO A 60 4.33 -18.60 8.37
C PRO A 60 4.50 -19.36 7.06
N TYR A 61 3.56 -19.19 6.11
CA TYR A 61 3.59 -19.84 4.80
C TYR A 61 4.16 -18.94 3.69
N GLY A 62 4.78 -17.83 4.06
CA GLY A 62 5.24 -16.82 3.12
C GLY A 62 4.15 -15.85 2.69
N ILE A 63 4.57 -14.72 2.10
CA ILE A 63 3.66 -13.62 1.78
C ILE A 63 2.65 -14.03 0.71
N ASP A 64 3.11 -14.63 -0.40
CA ASP A 64 2.23 -14.98 -1.53
C ASP A 64 1.10 -15.91 -1.09
N SER A 65 1.43 -17.02 -0.41
CA SER A 65 0.44 -17.98 0.11
C SER A 65 -0.54 -17.35 1.08
N SER A 66 -0.06 -16.50 2.00
CA SER A 66 -0.94 -15.84 2.97
C SER A 66 -1.88 -14.84 2.31
N ILE A 67 -1.42 -14.09 1.32
CA ILE A 67 -2.26 -13.12 0.60
C ILE A 67 -3.26 -13.81 -0.33
N ALA A 68 -2.85 -14.89 -0.99
CA ALA A 68 -3.76 -15.74 -1.76
C ALA A 68 -4.86 -16.33 -0.85
N ALA A 69 -4.50 -16.85 0.33
CA ALA A 69 -5.47 -17.38 1.29
C ALA A 69 -6.44 -16.30 1.80
N LEU A 70 -5.95 -15.10 2.14
CA LEU A 70 -6.81 -13.99 2.55
C LEU A 70 -7.74 -13.54 1.41
N GLY A 71 -7.26 -13.52 0.17
CA GLY A 71 -8.09 -13.27 -1.01
C GLY A 71 -9.20 -14.30 -1.18
N ALA A 72 -8.90 -15.59 -0.99
CA ALA A 72 -9.90 -16.65 -1.03
C ALA A 72 -10.96 -16.49 0.07
N TRP A 73 -10.55 -16.17 1.30
CA TRP A 73 -11.48 -15.91 2.40
C TRP A 73 -12.38 -14.69 2.12
N MET A 74 -11.83 -13.60 1.62
CA MET A 74 -12.61 -12.41 1.27
C MET A 74 -13.53 -12.65 0.08
N LYS A 75 -13.17 -13.55 -0.85
CA LYS A 75 -14.05 -14.00 -1.94
C LYS A 75 -15.24 -14.80 -1.42
N LEU A 76 -15.01 -15.70 -0.46
CA LEU A 76 -16.06 -16.50 0.17
C LEU A 76 -16.98 -15.65 1.04
N HIS A 77 -16.41 -14.69 1.77
CA HIS A 77 -17.16 -13.82 2.65
C HIS A 77 -16.54 -12.41 2.68
N PRO A 78 -17.08 -11.45 1.90
CA PRO A 78 -16.56 -10.09 1.83
C PRO A 78 -16.89 -9.34 3.13
N ASN A 79 -15.99 -9.46 4.11
CA ASN A 79 -16.15 -8.86 5.43
C ASN A 79 -15.13 -7.73 5.65
N PRO A 80 -15.54 -6.58 6.21
CA PRO A 80 -14.67 -5.45 6.53
C PRO A 80 -13.42 -5.80 7.34
N ILE A 81 -13.47 -6.81 8.22
CA ILE A 81 -12.30 -7.19 9.03
C ILE A 81 -11.08 -7.54 8.17
N TYR A 82 -11.29 -8.08 6.97
CA TYR A 82 -10.20 -8.39 6.06
C TYR A 82 -9.54 -7.11 5.54
N VAL A 83 -10.30 -6.05 5.29
CA VAL A 83 -9.76 -4.73 4.89
C VAL A 83 -8.89 -4.15 6.00
N GLY A 84 -9.35 -4.18 7.25
CA GLY A 84 -8.55 -3.78 8.40
C GLY A 84 -7.27 -4.61 8.56
N LEU A 85 -7.37 -5.94 8.38
CA LEU A 85 -6.21 -6.83 8.39
C LEU A 85 -5.21 -6.51 7.26
N PHE A 86 -5.68 -6.28 6.04
CA PHE A 86 -4.84 -5.87 4.92
C PHE A 86 -4.14 -4.54 5.19
N HIS A 87 -4.83 -3.57 5.78
CA HIS A 87 -4.23 -2.29 6.15
C HIS A 87 -3.04 -2.49 7.10
N VAL A 88 -3.23 -3.28 8.17
CA VAL A 88 -2.16 -3.59 9.13
C VAL A 88 -1.01 -4.35 8.47
N LEU A 89 -1.31 -5.34 7.61
CA LEU A 89 -0.30 -6.09 6.87
C LEU A 89 0.49 -5.17 5.93
N VAL A 90 -0.18 -4.30 5.16
CA VAL A 90 0.45 -3.31 4.27
C VAL A 90 1.39 -2.41 5.05
N GLY A 91 1.01 -1.96 6.25
CA GLY A 91 1.88 -1.15 7.08
C GLY A 91 3.12 -1.90 7.61
N ILE A 92 2.99 -3.19 7.94
CA ILE A 92 4.09 -4.02 8.47
C ILE A 92 5.05 -4.46 7.35
N PHE A 93 4.52 -4.97 6.24
CA PHE A 93 5.29 -5.62 5.18
C PHE A 93 5.55 -4.70 3.97
N LYS A 94 4.92 -3.51 3.93
CA LYS A 94 5.16 -2.44 2.95
C LYS A 94 5.17 -2.97 1.51
N LYS A 95 6.24 -2.68 0.76
CA LYS A 95 6.43 -3.06 -0.64
C LYS A 95 6.39 -4.57 -0.89
N ALA A 96 6.64 -5.41 0.12
CA ALA A 96 6.60 -6.85 -0.05
C ALA A 96 5.19 -7.37 -0.36
N LEU A 97 4.14 -6.59 -0.06
CA LEU A 97 2.75 -6.98 -0.33
C LEU A 97 2.22 -6.51 -1.68
N VAL A 98 2.91 -5.59 -2.37
CA VAL A 98 2.41 -4.98 -3.61
C VAL A 98 2.14 -6.04 -4.68
N LEU A 99 3.15 -6.85 -5.03
CA LEU A 99 3.00 -7.89 -6.05
C LEU A 99 1.95 -8.95 -5.68
N PRO A 100 1.95 -9.53 -4.47
CA PRO A 100 0.90 -10.46 -4.04
C PRO A 100 -0.52 -9.88 -4.17
N ILE A 101 -0.70 -8.59 -3.83
CA ILE A 101 -2.00 -7.90 -3.99
C ILE A 101 -2.36 -7.75 -5.46
N LEU A 102 -1.42 -7.29 -6.30
CA LEU A 102 -1.64 -7.06 -7.73
C LEU A 102 -1.89 -8.35 -8.52
N ARG A 103 -1.21 -9.44 -8.17
CA ARG A 103 -1.40 -10.76 -8.78
C ARG A 103 -2.68 -11.45 -8.33
N SER A 104 -3.34 -10.94 -7.28
CA SER A 104 -4.55 -11.56 -6.81
C SER A 104 -5.72 -11.32 -7.78
N PRO A 105 -6.43 -12.36 -8.22
CA PRO A 105 -7.54 -12.24 -9.15
C PRO A 105 -8.80 -11.64 -8.54
N SER A 106 -8.78 -11.24 -7.25
CA SER A 106 -9.96 -10.69 -6.60
C SER A 106 -9.69 -9.55 -5.62
N LEU A 107 -8.47 -9.38 -5.10
CA LEU A 107 -8.25 -8.40 -4.03
C LEU A 107 -8.55 -6.95 -4.45
N PRO A 108 -8.01 -6.43 -5.57
CA PRO A 108 -8.26 -5.04 -5.96
C PRO A 108 -9.75 -4.69 -6.09
N GLY A 109 -10.52 -5.52 -6.80
CA GLY A 109 -11.96 -5.33 -6.97
C GLY A 109 -12.74 -5.50 -5.68
N ARG A 110 -12.32 -6.41 -4.79
CA ARG A 110 -12.98 -6.61 -3.48
C ARG A 110 -12.75 -5.45 -2.52
N PHE A 111 -11.57 -4.82 -2.53
CA PHE A 111 -11.34 -3.61 -1.76
C PHE A 111 -12.32 -2.50 -2.17
N THR A 112 -12.49 -2.30 -3.48
CA THR A 112 -13.48 -1.38 -4.05
C THR A 112 -14.90 -1.75 -3.65
N ALA A 113 -15.31 -3.01 -3.87
CA ALA A 113 -16.69 -3.46 -3.62
C ALA A 113 -17.11 -3.32 -2.15
N ILE A 114 -16.22 -3.66 -1.19
CA ILE A 114 -16.53 -3.49 0.25
C ILE A 114 -16.76 -2.01 0.58
N ALA A 115 -15.95 -1.12 0.00
CA ALA A 115 -16.09 0.31 0.22
C ALA A 115 -17.37 0.87 -0.41
N GLU A 116 -17.74 0.43 -1.61
CA GLU A 116 -19.00 0.79 -2.27
C GLU A 116 -20.21 0.37 -1.44
N ILE A 117 -20.20 -0.85 -0.89
CA ILE A 117 -21.27 -1.33 -0.01
C ILE A 117 -21.39 -0.44 1.23
N ALA A 118 -20.26 -0.05 1.85
CA ALA A 118 -20.26 0.82 3.01
C ALA A 118 -20.76 2.24 2.69
N LEU A 119 -20.36 2.82 1.55
CA LEU A 119 -20.85 4.12 1.12
C LEU A 119 -22.34 4.08 0.74
N GLY A 120 -22.80 3.02 0.08
CA GLY A 120 -24.21 2.80 -0.20
C GLY A 120 -25.05 2.68 1.07
N ALA A 121 -24.54 1.94 2.06
CA ALA A 121 -25.16 1.82 3.38
C ALA A 121 -25.20 3.15 4.15
N LEU A 122 -24.21 4.03 3.95
CA LEU A 122 -24.19 5.37 4.55
C LEU A 122 -25.20 6.31 3.88
N SER A 123 -25.39 6.20 2.56
CA SER A 123 -26.34 7.00 1.78
C SER A 123 -27.81 6.58 1.97
N ALA A 124 -28.05 5.30 2.26
CA ALA A 124 -29.39 4.76 2.39
C ALA A 124 -30.03 5.12 3.74
N PRO A 125 -31.35 5.33 3.81
CA PRO A 125 -32.04 5.37 5.09
C PRO A 125 -31.80 4.07 5.84
N ALA A 126 -31.52 4.15 7.15
CA ALA A 126 -31.36 2.97 7.99
C ALA A 126 -32.63 2.11 7.90
N PRO A 127 -32.53 0.83 7.49
CA PRO A 127 -33.72 0.00 7.40
C PRO A 127 -34.31 -0.18 8.82
N PRO A 128 -35.66 -0.22 8.97
CA PRO A 128 -36.32 -0.18 10.29
C PRO A 128 -35.86 -1.28 11.27
N GLN A 129 -35.40 -2.42 10.73
CA GLN A 129 -34.91 -3.56 11.49
C GLN A 129 -33.50 -3.37 12.08
N TYR A 130 -32.75 -2.35 11.64
CA TYR A 130 -31.41 -2.08 12.15
C TYR A 130 -31.43 -1.05 13.27
N GLY A 131 -30.85 -1.41 14.41
CA GLY A 131 -30.71 -0.49 15.54
C GLY A 131 -29.67 0.63 15.27
N PRO A 132 -29.50 1.55 16.24
CA PRO A 132 -28.56 2.67 16.14
C PRO A 132 -27.12 2.27 15.79
N GLY A 133 -26.72 1.02 16.08
CA GLY A 133 -25.38 0.51 15.78
C GLY A 133 -25.07 0.28 14.29
N PHE A 134 -26.06 0.33 13.39
CA PHE A 134 -25.81 0.13 11.96
C PHE A 134 -24.91 1.20 11.36
N HIS A 135 -25.19 2.48 11.64
CA HIS A 135 -24.34 3.56 11.16
C HIS A 135 -22.95 3.48 11.76
N THR A 136 -22.81 3.19 13.06
CA THR A 136 -21.52 2.98 13.71
C THR A 136 -20.70 1.88 13.04
N PHE A 137 -21.33 0.74 12.73
CA PHE A 137 -20.66 -0.34 12.01
C PHE A 137 -20.18 0.11 10.62
N THR A 138 -21.07 0.70 9.80
CA THR A 138 -20.73 1.21 8.46
C THR A 138 -19.57 2.20 8.49
N ILE A 139 -19.56 3.04 9.50
CA ILE A 139 -18.53 4.04 9.77
C ILE A 139 -17.19 3.39 10.12
N ASP A 140 -17.19 2.36 10.96
CA ASP A 140 -15.97 1.59 11.25
C ASP A 140 -15.42 0.87 10.00
N VAL A 141 -16.29 0.46 9.06
CA VAL A 141 -15.85 -0.06 7.75
C VAL A 141 -15.17 1.03 6.93
N LEU A 142 -15.79 2.20 6.80
CA LEU A 142 -15.24 3.31 6.03
C LEU A 142 -13.90 3.77 6.58
N LYS A 143 -13.72 3.77 7.91
CA LYS A 143 -12.42 4.00 8.54
C LYS A 143 -11.35 3.02 8.03
N GLN A 144 -11.63 1.72 8.08
CA GLN A 144 -10.68 0.68 7.66
C GLN A 144 -10.34 0.79 6.18
N VAL A 145 -11.34 1.10 5.34
CA VAL A 145 -11.14 1.37 3.91
C VAL A 145 -10.24 2.58 3.71
N ALA A 146 -10.53 3.71 4.35
CA ALA A 146 -9.74 4.94 4.21
C ALA A 146 -8.28 4.72 4.62
N ASP A 147 -8.07 3.99 5.72
CA ASP A 147 -6.75 3.61 6.22
C ASP A 147 -5.99 2.72 5.21
N LEU A 148 -6.63 1.67 4.68
CA LEU A 148 -6.05 0.83 3.64
C LEU A 148 -5.71 1.65 2.40
N TYR A 149 -6.62 2.51 1.95
CA TYR A 149 -6.47 3.32 0.75
C TYR A 149 -5.30 4.29 0.85
N VAL A 150 -5.15 4.99 1.98
CA VAL A 150 -3.97 5.82 2.24
C VAL A 150 -2.70 4.98 2.23
N ALA A 151 -2.71 3.81 2.90
CA ALA A 151 -1.54 2.95 2.94
C ALA A 151 -1.13 2.49 1.53
N LEU A 152 -2.07 1.97 0.72
CA LEU A 152 -1.85 1.60 -0.68
C LEU A 152 -1.37 2.80 -1.50
N ALA A 153 -2.01 3.96 -1.35
CA ALA A 153 -1.65 5.19 -2.04
C ALA A 153 -0.25 5.69 -1.66
N LEU A 154 0.29 5.36 -0.49
CA LEU A 154 1.65 5.71 -0.10
C LEU A 154 2.68 4.71 -0.62
N ILE A 155 2.35 3.41 -0.60
CA ILE A 155 3.30 2.34 -0.96
C ILE A 155 3.35 2.01 -2.45
N PHE A 156 2.27 2.18 -3.22
CA PHE A 156 2.25 1.87 -4.66
C PHE A 156 2.93 2.99 -5.45
N ASP A 157 3.74 2.68 -6.45
CA ASP A 157 4.22 3.68 -7.42
C ASP A 157 3.20 3.92 -8.54
N GLU A 158 3.56 4.72 -9.55
CA GLU A 158 2.66 5.03 -10.68
C GLU A 158 2.22 3.78 -11.45
N ASN A 159 3.17 2.92 -11.85
CA ASN A 159 2.86 1.72 -12.64
C ASN A 159 2.03 0.72 -11.82
N GLU A 160 2.43 0.51 -10.56
CA GLU A 160 1.69 -0.35 -9.64
C GLU A 160 0.29 0.19 -9.37
N THR A 161 0.10 1.52 -9.30
CA THR A 161 -1.23 2.14 -9.15
C THR A 161 -2.09 1.92 -10.40
N ARG A 162 -1.51 2.05 -11.60
CA ARG A 162 -2.22 1.74 -12.85
C ARG A 162 -2.66 0.27 -12.89
N ALA A 163 -1.76 -0.64 -12.55
CA ALA A 163 -2.06 -2.07 -12.46
C ALA A 163 -3.17 -2.34 -11.43
N LEU A 164 -3.10 -1.72 -10.24
CA LEU A 164 -4.13 -1.86 -9.21
C LEU A 164 -5.50 -1.44 -9.73
N PHE A 165 -5.56 -0.32 -10.46
CA PHE A 165 -6.82 0.21 -10.99
C PHE A 165 -7.35 -0.62 -12.14
N SER A 166 -6.49 -1.09 -13.05
CA SER A 166 -6.87 -2.00 -14.14
C SER A 166 -7.48 -3.29 -13.58
N ARG A 167 -6.76 -3.94 -12.65
CA ARG A 167 -7.23 -5.17 -12.00
C ARG A 167 -8.52 -4.96 -11.23
N ALA A 168 -8.68 -3.81 -10.55
CA ALA A 168 -9.93 -3.48 -9.88
C ALA A 168 -11.08 -3.34 -10.88
N ALA A 169 -10.87 -2.66 -12.01
CA ALA A 169 -11.88 -2.48 -13.04
C ALA A 169 -12.27 -3.81 -13.72
N GLU A 170 -11.30 -4.66 -14.06
CA GLU A 170 -11.52 -6.01 -14.62
C GLU A 170 -12.39 -6.90 -13.72
N GLN A 171 -12.28 -6.71 -12.40
CA GLN A 171 -12.96 -7.56 -11.41
C GLN A 171 -14.37 -7.07 -11.04
N VAL A 172 -14.74 -5.85 -11.43
CA VAL A 172 -16.01 -5.23 -11.06
C VAL A 172 -16.87 -5.01 -12.31
N ASP A 173 -17.31 -6.13 -12.91
CA ASP A 173 -18.30 -6.26 -14.00
C ASP A 173 -18.06 -5.41 -15.28
N GLU A 174 -18.26 -6.01 -16.45
CA GLU A 174 -17.80 -5.48 -17.76
C GLU A 174 -18.40 -4.11 -18.17
N GLY A 175 -19.36 -3.56 -17.42
CA GLY A 175 -20.00 -2.27 -17.70
C GLY A 175 -19.49 -1.07 -16.87
N ALA A 176 -18.67 -1.29 -15.84
CA ALA A 176 -18.39 -0.27 -14.82
C ALA A 176 -16.91 0.18 -14.78
N LEU A 177 -16.37 0.58 -15.94
CA LEU A 177 -14.98 1.00 -16.18
C LEU A 177 -14.42 2.10 -15.25
N LEU A 178 -15.25 2.66 -14.37
CA LEU A 178 -14.88 3.72 -13.43
C LEU A 178 -14.75 3.25 -11.97
N ARG A 179 -15.09 1.99 -11.64
CA ARG A 179 -15.08 1.49 -10.25
C ARG A 179 -13.68 1.14 -9.77
N THR A 180 -12.96 2.18 -9.40
CA THR A 180 -11.59 2.12 -8.84
C THR A 180 -11.60 2.61 -7.39
N THR A 181 -10.53 2.33 -6.64
CA THR A 181 -10.36 2.90 -5.30
C THR A 181 -10.39 4.44 -5.31
N MET A 182 -9.98 5.07 -6.42
CA MET A 182 -10.10 6.51 -6.62
C MET A 182 -11.55 6.99 -6.72
N SER A 183 -12.39 6.31 -7.50
CA SER A 183 -13.81 6.67 -7.61
C SER A 183 -14.55 6.59 -6.27
N VAL A 184 -14.24 5.57 -5.47
CA VAL A 184 -14.77 5.41 -4.12
C VAL A 184 -14.36 6.57 -3.22
N SER A 185 -13.08 6.99 -3.26
CA SER A 185 -12.65 8.15 -2.45
C SER A 185 -13.32 9.45 -2.89
N ILE A 186 -13.54 9.66 -4.19
CA ILE A 186 -14.27 10.82 -4.70
C ILE A 186 -15.71 10.81 -4.17
N GLU A 187 -16.38 9.66 -4.22
CA GLU A 187 -17.74 9.53 -3.73
C GLU A 187 -17.82 9.75 -2.21
N ALA A 188 -16.87 9.19 -1.45
CA ALA A 188 -16.75 9.42 -0.02
C ALA A 188 -16.60 10.93 0.31
N VAL A 189 -15.76 11.65 -0.45
CA VAL A 189 -15.56 13.10 -0.29
C VAL A 189 -16.84 13.90 -0.54
N LYS A 190 -17.69 13.45 -1.48
CA LYS A 190 -19.00 14.08 -1.75
C LYS A 190 -20.05 13.75 -0.69
N LEU A 191 -20.06 12.51 -0.21
CA LEU A 191 -21.13 11.99 0.65
C LEU A 191 -20.94 12.33 2.13
N ILE A 192 -19.73 12.15 2.67
CA ILE A 192 -19.46 12.29 4.11
C ILE A 192 -19.89 13.66 4.67
N PRO A 193 -19.61 14.81 4.02
CA PRO A 193 -20.05 16.12 4.52
C PRO A 193 -21.56 16.26 4.71
N ARG A 194 -22.35 15.58 3.88
CA ARG A 194 -23.82 15.59 4.01
C ARG A 194 -24.24 14.91 5.31
N PHE A 195 -23.64 13.76 5.62
CA PHE A 195 -23.93 13.00 6.83
C PHE A 195 -23.40 13.68 8.11
N GLN A 196 -22.28 14.41 8.03
CA GLN A 196 -21.72 15.18 9.15
C GLN A 196 -22.70 16.22 9.72
N SER A 197 -23.57 16.78 8.88
CA SER A 197 -24.55 17.80 9.29
C SER A 197 -25.62 17.26 10.25
N THR A 198 -25.94 15.97 10.14
CA THR A 198 -26.96 15.29 10.96
C THR A 198 -26.35 14.39 12.04
N ALA A 199 -25.04 14.19 12.04
CA ALA A 199 -24.33 13.32 12.97
C ALA A 199 -24.14 13.95 14.36
N SER A 200 -23.98 13.11 15.39
CA SER A 200 -23.57 13.55 16.72
C SER A 200 -22.16 14.17 16.69
N SER A 201 -21.76 14.88 17.75
CA SER A 201 -20.46 15.55 17.80
C SER A 201 -19.30 14.56 17.66
N GLU A 202 -19.33 13.46 18.41
CA GLU A 202 -18.28 12.44 18.38
C GLU A 202 -18.16 11.80 17.00
N MET A 203 -19.32 11.56 16.36
CA MET A 203 -19.38 11.00 15.03
C MET A 203 -18.87 11.97 13.97
N ARG A 204 -19.17 13.26 14.10
CA ARG A 204 -18.74 14.31 13.18
C ARG A 204 -17.22 14.42 13.12
N ASP A 205 -16.55 14.35 14.28
CA ASP A 205 -15.09 14.37 14.36
C ASP A 205 -14.48 13.15 13.68
N ALA A 206 -15.05 11.97 13.92
CA ALA A 206 -14.60 10.73 13.31
C ALA A 206 -14.75 10.76 11.77
N LEU A 207 -15.90 11.21 11.28
CA LEU A 207 -16.16 11.43 9.86
C LEU A 207 -15.19 12.45 9.24
N GLY A 208 -14.85 13.52 9.97
CA GLY A 208 -13.90 14.53 9.49
C GLY A 208 -12.50 13.95 9.28
N GLN A 209 -12.04 13.09 10.20
CA GLN A 209 -10.76 12.39 10.06
C GLN A 209 -10.75 11.44 8.85
N TRP A 210 -11.86 10.75 8.55
CA TRP A 210 -11.92 9.83 7.40
C TRP A 210 -12.08 10.57 6.08
N LEU A 211 -12.85 11.65 6.05
CA LEU A 211 -12.93 12.56 4.91
C LEU A 211 -11.53 13.01 4.49
N LEU A 212 -10.72 13.46 5.46
CA LEU A 212 -9.33 13.83 5.21
C LEU A 212 -8.52 12.67 4.62
N LYS A 213 -8.67 11.44 5.15
CA LYS A 213 -7.95 10.27 4.63
C LYS A 213 -8.37 9.88 3.21
N PHE A 214 -9.67 9.90 2.90
CA PHE A 214 -10.15 9.67 1.53
C PHE A 214 -9.62 10.74 0.57
N GLN A 215 -9.64 12.01 0.97
CA GLN A 215 -9.07 13.12 0.21
C GLN A 215 -7.55 12.93 0.00
N MET A 216 -6.80 12.55 1.03
CA MET A 216 -5.37 12.26 0.94
C MET A 216 -5.08 11.13 -0.05
N ALA A 217 -5.82 10.02 0.03
CA ALA A 217 -5.66 8.89 -0.88
C ALA A 217 -5.98 9.31 -2.32
N ALA A 218 -7.11 10.00 -2.54
CA ALA A 218 -7.51 10.53 -3.86
C ALA A 218 -6.47 11.48 -4.45
N THR A 219 -5.97 12.41 -3.65
CA THR A 219 -4.90 13.36 -4.03
C THR A 219 -3.64 12.62 -4.44
N ALA A 220 -3.22 11.62 -3.66
CA ALA A 220 -2.02 10.83 -3.94
C ALA A 220 -2.15 10.04 -5.25
N TRP A 221 -3.27 9.38 -5.50
CA TRP A 221 -3.48 8.67 -6.79
C TRP A 221 -3.58 9.64 -7.96
N HIS A 222 -4.32 10.75 -7.80
CA HIS A 222 -4.48 11.76 -8.83
C HIS A 222 -3.12 12.28 -9.32
N ALA A 223 -2.25 12.66 -8.38
CA ALA A 223 -0.93 13.14 -8.70
C ALA A 223 -0.03 12.07 -9.33
N LYS A 224 -0.05 10.84 -8.80
CA LYS A 224 0.75 9.71 -9.33
C LYS A 224 0.38 9.35 -10.76
N LEU A 225 -0.90 9.35 -11.06
CA LEU A 225 -1.42 9.03 -12.39
C LEU A 225 -1.34 10.22 -13.36
N ASN A 226 -0.87 11.37 -12.88
CA ASN A 226 -0.79 12.63 -13.61
C ASN A 226 -2.12 13.01 -14.29
N LEU A 227 -3.23 12.90 -13.55
CA LEU A 227 -4.57 13.17 -14.08
C LEU A 227 -4.79 14.68 -14.31
N PRO A 228 -5.71 15.07 -15.21
CA PRO A 228 -6.04 16.48 -15.43
C PRO A 228 -6.71 17.10 -14.18
N HIS A 229 -6.54 18.42 -14.00
CA HIS A 229 -7.16 19.20 -12.93
C HIS A 229 -8.63 19.54 -13.26
N ASP A 230 -9.46 18.51 -13.39
CA ASP A 230 -10.90 18.61 -13.69
C ASP A 230 -11.72 18.58 -12.39
N ILE A 231 -12.28 19.72 -12.00
CA ILE A 231 -13.04 19.87 -10.74
C ILE A 231 -14.39 19.17 -10.78
N ASP A 232 -15.00 19.03 -11.96
CA ASP A 232 -16.30 18.37 -12.14
C ASP A 232 -16.14 16.86 -11.92
N LYS A 233 -15.01 16.32 -12.39
CA LYS A 233 -14.67 14.91 -12.22
C LYS A 233 -14.14 14.58 -10.82
N TYR A 234 -13.25 15.39 -10.26
CA TYR A 234 -12.48 15.02 -9.06
C TYR A 234 -12.85 15.76 -7.78
N THR A 235 -13.79 16.71 -7.80
CA THR A 235 -14.08 17.67 -6.72
C THR A 235 -12.96 18.69 -6.48
N GLU A 236 -13.36 19.90 -6.11
CA GLU A 236 -12.44 21.00 -5.80
C GLU A 236 -11.45 20.66 -4.67
N PRO A 237 -11.84 20.06 -3.51
CA PRO A 237 -10.88 19.76 -2.43
C PRO A 237 -9.72 18.85 -2.86
N ILE A 238 -9.96 17.88 -3.74
CA ILE A 238 -8.90 16.99 -4.26
C ILE A 238 -8.01 17.75 -5.24
N VAL A 239 -8.60 18.52 -6.16
CA VAL A 239 -7.83 19.27 -7.16
C VAL A 239 -6.93 20.33 -6.51
N GLU A 240 -7.44 21.05 -5.51
CA GLU A 240 -6.64 22.03 -4.76
C GLU A 240 -5.50 21.35 -3.99
N CYS A 241 -5.77 20.25 -3.26
CA CYS A 241 -4.70 19.52 -2.60
C CYS A 241 -3.64 19.01 -3.58
N VAL A 242 -4.01 18.61 -4.80
CA VAL A 242 -3.03 18.20 -5.82
C VAL A 242 -2.20 19.40 -6.28
N ARG A 243 -2.81 20.58 -6.49
CA ARG A 243 -2.08 21.81 -6.86
C ARG A 243 -1.09 22.22 -5.78
N GLU A 244 -1.52 22.21 -4.52
CA GLU A 244 -0.67 22.48 -3.36
C GLU A 244 0.46 21.46 -3.27
N MET A 245 0.15 20.17 -3.35
CA MET A 245 1.13 19.09 -3.30
C MET A 245 2.16 19.23 -4.44
N ARG A 246 1.74 19.46 -5.68
CA ARG A 246 2.64 19.70 -6.81
C ARG A 246 3.52 20.94 -6.59
N THR A 247 3.00 21.98 -5.94
CA THR A 247 3.77 23.17 -5.59
C THR A 247 4.80 22.86 -4.51
N MET A 248 4.44 22.09 -3.47
CA MET A 248 5.38 21.64 -2.45
C MET A 248 6.49 20.76 -3.04
N TYR A 249 6.17 19.84 -3.96
CA TYR A 249 7.17 19.01 -4.64
C TYR A 249 8.13 19.77 -5.56
N LYS A 250 7.85 21.04 -5.91
CA LYS A 250 8.82 21.90 -6.59
C LYS A 250 9.89 22.43 -5.64
N GLU A 251 9.66 22.39 -4.34
CA GLU A 251 10.65 22.74 -3.33
C GLU A 251 11.61 21.56 -3.11
N PRO A 252 12.92 21.72 -3.39
CA PRO A 252 13.85 20.59 -3.36
C PRO A 252 14.00 19.91 -2.01
N ALA A 253 13.88 20.61 -0.88
CA ALA A 253 13.98 19.99 0.43
C ALA A 253 12.77 19.08 0.72
N TYR A 254 11.57 19.51 0.38
CA TYR A 254 10.34 18.75 0.47
C TYR A 254 10.44 17.48 -0.39
N ALA A 255 10.81 17.63 -1.66
CA ALA A 255 11.00 16.49 -2.56
C ALA A 255 12.10 15.52 -2.07
N ALA A 256 13.18 16.04 -1.49
CA ALA A 256 14.25 15.23 -0.92
C ALA A 256 13.78 14.44 0.30
N TYR A 257 12.96 15.04 1.18
CA TYR A 257 12.40 14.35 2.34
C TYR A 257 11.59 13.12 1.94
N HIS A 258 10.66 13.29 1.01
CA HIS A 258 9.86 12.18 0.46
C HIS A 258 10.72 11.13 -0.25
N SER A 259 11.81 11.56 -0.89
CA SER A 259 12.78 10.65 -1.50
C SER A 259 13.54 9.82 -0.45
N PHE A 260 13.85 10.38 0.72
CA PHE A 260 14.42 9.63 1.84
C PHE A 260 13.44 8.61 2.43
N GLN A 261 12.16 8.98 2.57
CA GLN A 261 11.13 8.03 3.01
C GLN A 261 11.05 6.81 2.08
N GLN A 262 11.24 7.00 0.78
CA GLN A 262 11.20 5.92 -0.20
C GLN A 262 12.41 4.97 -0.13
N LEU A 263 13.56 5.44 0.37
CA LEU A 263 14.70 4.57 0.65
C LEU A 263 14.45 3.63 1.85
N ASN A 264 13.41 3.88 2.63
CA ASN A 264 13.04 3.12 3.83
C ASN A 264 11.96 2.03 3.58
N PHE A 265 11.76 1.62 2.32
CA PHE A 265 10.70 0.66 1.95
C PHE A 265 11.04 -0.83 2.17
N ASP A 266 11.91 -1.16 3.12
CA ASP A 266 12.28 -2.54 3.45
C ASP A 266 12.54 -3.40 2.18
N ARG A 267 13.29 -2.85 1.20
CA ARG A 267 13.63 -3.53 -0.06
C ARG A 267 15.04 -3.26 -0.55
N CYS A 268 15.51 -4.07 -1.50
CA CYS A 268 16.79 -3.83 -2.15
C CYS A 268 16.68 -2.64 -3.10
N CYS A 269 17.65 -1.74 -3.03
CA CYS A 269 17.73 -0.57 -3.91
C CYS A 269 18.56 -0.81 -5.17
N ALA A 270 18.95 -2.05 -5.47
CA ALA A 270 19.60 -2.36 -6.72
C ALA A 270 18.57 -2.36 -7.87
N PRO A 271 18.82 -1.65 -8.98
CA PRO A 271 17.97 -1.69 -10.17
C PRO A 271 17.64 -3.13 -10.59
N GLY A 272 16.35 -3.38 -10.86
CA GLY A 272 15.80 -4.69 -11.25
C GLY A 272 15.69 -5.72 -10.12
N CYS A 273 16.14 -5.43 -8.90
CA CYS A 273 16.00 -6.35 -7.78
C CYS A 273 14.61 -6.23 -7.15
N LYS A 274 13.84 -7.34 -7.16
CA LYS A 274 12.52 -7.45 -6.53
C LYS A 274 12.58 -7.93 -5.07
N GLU A 275 13.78 -8.20 -4.55
CA GLU A 275 13.98 -8.74 -3.20
C GLU A 275 13.62 -7.74 -2.09
N THR A 276 12.91 -8.23 -1.07
CA THR A 276 12.46 -7.45 0.09
C THR A 276 12.97 -8.05 1.39
N PHE A 277 13.02 -7.28 2.49
CA PHE A 277 13.48 -7.81 3.77
C PHE A 277 12.61 -8.98 4.23
N ALA A 278 11.31 -8.93 3.92
CA ALA A 278 10.38 -10.00 4.25
C ALA A 278 10.61 -11.25 3.39
N GLY A 279 10.89 -11.08 2.09
CA GLY A 279 11.25 -12.18 1.18
C GLY A 279 12.56 -12.86 1.58
N ALA A 280 13.63 -12.08 1.77
CA ALA A 280 14.94 -12.60 2.15
C ALA A 280 15.05 -13.05 3.62
N GLN A 281 14.04 -12.75 4.45
CA GLN A 281 13.98 -13.02 5.89
C GLN A 281 15.20 -12.53 6.69
N ARG A 282 15.88 -11.47 6.21
CA ARG A 282 17.06 -10.90 6.88
C ARG A 282 17.19 -9.42 6.58
N ARG A 283 18.02 -8.76 7.39
CA ARG A 283 18.38 -7.37 7.14
C ARG A 283 19.31 -7.24 5.94
N PHE A 284 19.08 -6.22 5.13
CA PHE A 284 19.97 -5.84 4.03
C PHE A 284 21.13 -5.02 4.54
N ALA A 285 22.28 -5.21 3.89
CA ALA A 285 23.47 -4.42 4.18
C ALA A 285 23.24 -3.00 3.66
N ALA A 286 23.45 -2.00 4.51
CA ALA A 286 23.46 -0.61 4.08
C ALA A 286 24.79 -0.27 3.40
N CYS A 287 24.75 0.65 2.44
CA CYS A 287 25.96 1.23 1.87
C CYS A 287 26.83 1.85 2.97
N SER A 288 28.09 1.44 3.10
CA SER A 288 29.01 1.98 4.12
C SER A 288 29.32 3.47 3.96
N GLY A 289 29.11 4.04 2.77
CA GLY A 289 29.31 5.46 2.50
C GLY A 289 28.17 6.34 3.03
N CYS A 290 26.96 6.18 2.51
CA CYS A 290 25.80 7.00 2.87
C CYS A 290 24.96 6.43 4.02
N ASN A 291 25.07 5.13 4.31
CA ASN A 291 24.27 4.40 5.30
C ASN A 291 22.74 4.51 5.11
N ARG A 292 22.29 4.76 3.88
CA ARG A 292 20.86 4.90 3.53
C ARG A 292 20.37 3.79 2.63
N VAL A 293 21.02 3.67 1.48
CA VAL A 293 20.64 2.71 0.45
C VAL A 293 21.01 1.29 0.92
N THR A 294 20.09 0.34 0.80
CA THR A 294 20.30 -1.04 1.27
C THR A 294 20.28 -2.06 0.13
N TYR A 295 21.06 -3.12 0.29
CA TYR A 295 21.24 -4.16 -0.72
C TYR A 295 21.11 -5.55 -0.11
N CYS A 296 20.40 -6.43 -0.80
CA CYS A 296 20.27 -7.81 -0.36
C CYS A 296 21.61 -8.55 -0.48
N SER A 297 22.47 -8.24 -1.44
CA SER A 297 23.74 -8.95 -1.65
C SER A 297 24.87 -8.04 -2.13
N LYS A 298 26.12 -8.56 -2.14
CA LYS A 298 27.29 -7.84 -2.66
C LYS A 298 27.19 -7.63 -4.17
N GLU A 299 26.61 -8.58 -4.89
CA GLU A 299 26.36 -8.52 -6.33
C GLU A 299 25.35 -7.41 -6.65
N CYS A 300 24.27 -7.31 -5.87
CA CYS A 300 23.30 -6.22 -5.99
C CYS A 300 23.92 -4.85 -5.71
N PHE A 301 24.79 -4.76 -4.69
CA PHE A 301 25.57 -3.54 -4.44
C PHE A 301 26.45 -3.18 -5.64
N ALA A 302 27.24 -4.13 -6.16
CA ALA A 302 28.14 -3.89 -7.29
C ALA A 302 27.39 -3.46 -8.55
N ARG A 303 26.24 -4.09 -8.84
CA ARG A 303 25.35 -3.73 -9.95
C ARG A 303 24.82 -2.31 -9.80
N ALA A 304 24.30 -1.95 -8.63
CA ALA A 304 23.79 -0.61 -8.36
C ALA A 304 24.91 0.45 -8.39
N TRP A 305 26.11 0.10 -7.94
CA TRP A 305 27.25 1.00 -7.87
C TRP A 305 27.69 1.50 -9.25
N LYS A 306 27.66 0.61 -10.24
CA LYS A 306 28.11 0.85 -11.62
C LYS A 306 26.95 0.90 -12.64
N HIS A 307 25.70 1.02 -12.20
CA HIS A 307 24.56 1.03 -13.12
C HIS A 307 24.72 2.17 -14.16
N PRO A 308 24.47 1.93 -15.46
CA PRO A 308 24.74 2.92 -16.50
C PRO A 308 23.96 4.23 -16.31
N GLU A 309 22.67 4.14 -15.95
CA GLU A 309 21.81 5.33 -15.84
C GLU A 309 21.63 5.90 -14.42
N VAL A 310 21.70 5.04 -13.41
CA VAL A 310 21.44 5.38 -11.99
C VAL A 310 22.55 4.85 -11.09
N PRO A 311 23.83 5.17 -11.36
CA PRO A 311 24.94 4.67 -10.57
C PRO A 311 24.87 5.23 -9.15
N HIS A 312 24.75 4.36 -8.14
CA HIS A 312 24.76 4.79 -6.73
C HIS A 312 26.06 5.55 -6.39
N ARG A 313 27.19 5.20 -7.03
CA ARG A 313 28.48 5.88 -6.85
C ARG A 313 28.38 7.39 -7.05
N ALA A 314 27.61 7.84 -8.04
CA ALA A 314 27.50 9.25 -8.39
C ALA A 314 26.75 10.04 -7.31
N ILE A 315 25.79 9.43 -6.62
CA ILE A 315 24.94 10.11 -5.64
C ILE A 315 25.32 9.82 -4.17
N CYS A 316 26.12 8.79 -3.91
CA CYS A 316 26.43 8.34 -2.54
C CYS A 316 27.00 9.46 -1.66
N ARG A 317 27.88 10.30 -2.22
CA ARG A 317 28.46 11.44 -1.47
C ARG A 317 27.41 12.52 -1.20
N THR A 318 26.57 12.84 -2.17
CA THR A 318 25.47 13.80 -2.04
C THR A 318 24.49 13.38 -0.94
N ILE A 319 24.07 12.11 -0.93
CA ILE A 319 23.19 11.56 0.12
C ILE A 319 23.87 11.70 1.49
N LYS A 320 25.16 11.32 1.59
CA LYS A 320 25.92 11.42 2.85
C LYS A 320 25.96 12.86 3.36
N TYR A 321 26.25 13.81 2.48
CA TYR A 321 26.30 15.24 2.80
C TYR A 321 24.95 15.74 3.34
N ILE A 322 23.84 15.49 2.64
CA ILE A 322 22.50 15.92 3.08
C ILE A 322 22.17 15.31 4.44
N VAL A 323 22.45 14.03 4.64
CA VAL A 323 22.20 13.33 5.91
C VAL A 323 23.01 13.92 7.06
N GLN A 324 24.27 14.25 6.84
CA GLN A 324 25.13 14.85 7.88
C GLN A 324 24.69 16.26 8.23
N ALA A 325 24.31 17.06 7.22
CA ALA A 325 23.87 18.44 7.42
C ALA A 325 22.52 18.50 8.17
N THR A 326 21.56 17.66 7.77
CA THR A 326 20.18 17.71 8.29
C THR A 326 19.94 16.81 9.49
N LYS A 327 20.84 15.84 9.76
CA LYS A 327 20.68 14.79 10.76
C LYS A 327 19.33 14.04 10.65
N ILE A 328 18.77 13.95 9.43
CA ILE A 328 17.52 13.23 9.19
C ILE A 328 17.60 11.80 9.75
N ASP A 329 16.54 11.29 10.37
CA ASP A 329 16.52 9.92 10.90
C ASP A 329 16.67 8.88 9.80
N ARG A 330 17.22 7.70 10.13
CA ARG A 330 17.32 6.58 9.18
C ARG A 330 15.97 6.15 8.62
N SER A 331 14.94 6.23 9.46
CA SER A 331 13.54 5.87 9.17
C SER A 331 12.68 7.12 9.35
N PRO A 332 12.73 8.09 8.41
CA PRO A 332 11.99 9.34 8.55
C PRO A 332 10.48 9.07 8.55
N THR A 333 9.76 9.68 9.51
CA THR A 333 8.30 9.54 9.65
C THR A 333 7.56 10.60 8.84
N VAL A 334 6.23 10.58 8.76
CA VAL A 334 5.48 11.68 8.10
C VAL A 334 5.59 13.00 8.87
N HIS A 335 5.90 12.96 10.17
CA HIS A 335 5.92 14.16 11.03
C HIS A 335 7.27 14.91 11.00
N GLY A 336 8.36 14.26 10.56
CA GLY A 336 9.69 14.89 10.52
C GLY A 336 9.90 15.82 9.32
N GLU A 337 8.94 15.91 8.40
CA GLU A 337 9.05 16.67 7.16
C GLU A 337 9.29 18.16 7.40
N LYS A 338 8.43 18.80 8.20
CA LYS A 338 8.52 20.25 8.51
C LYS A 338 9.87 20.60 9.15
N ALA A 339 10.35 19.75 10.05
CA ALA A 339 11.65 19.93 10.70
C ALA A 339 12.81 19.83 9.69
N PHE A 340 12.76 18.85 8.78
CA PHE A 340 13.75 18.70 7.72
C PHE A 340 13.78 19.90 6.76
N VAL A 341 12.61 20.35 6.27
CA VAL A 341 12.50 21.51 5.36
C VAL A 341 13.02 22.78 6.02
N CYS A 342 12.67 23.01 7.29
CA CYS A 342 13.18 24.13 8.08
C CYS A 342 14.71 24.07 8.19
N LEU A 343 15.29 22.90 8.50
CA LEU A 343 16.74 22.73 8.57
C LEU A 343 17.43 22.99 7.23
N CYS A 344 16.87 22.58 6.11
CA CYS A 344 17.41 22.87 4.79
C CYS A 344 17.34 24.37 4.42
N THR A 345 16.45 25.13 5.05
CA THR A 345 16.32 26.58 4.85
C THR A 345 17.27 27.36 5.74
N VAL A 346 17.46 26.92 7.00
CA VAL A 346 18.28 27.59 8.00
C VAL A 346 19.77 27.22 7.86
N LEU A 347 20.07 25.97 7.51
CA LEU A 347 21.43 25.51 7.27
C LEU A 347 21.78 25.68 5.79
N PRO A 348 23.06 25.91 5.44
CA PRO A 348 23.50 26.03 4.05
C PRO A 348 23.58 24.63 3.38
N VAL A 349 22.45 23.92 3.34
CA VAL A 349 22.33 22.69 2.54
C VAL A 349 22.28 23.12 1.08
N ASP A 350 23.27 22.69 0.31
CA ASP A 350 23.34 23.01 -1.12
C ASP A 350 22.05 22.57 -1.83
N ARG A 351 21.30 23.54 -2.37
CA ARG A 351 20.09 23.32 -3.13
C ARG A 351 20.33 22.36 -4.30
N ARG A 352 21.47 22.47 -4.98
CA ARG A 352 21.83 21.60 -6.10
C ARG A 352 22.00 20.15 -5.65
N ALA A 353 22.54 19.92 -4.47
CA ALA A 353 22.63 18.58 -3.89
C ALA A 353 21.25 17.95 -3.66
N LEU A 354 20.26 18.73 -3.19
CA LEU A 354 18.88 18.28 -3.04
C LEU A 354 18.24 17.95 -4.39
N GLU A 355 18.42 18.81 -5.39
CA GLU A 355 17.90 18.62 -6.75
C GLU A 355 18.52 17.38 -7.43
N ASP A 356 19.84 17.22 -7.34
CA ASP A 356 20.56 16.05 -7.86
C ASP A 356 20.07 14.75 -7.21
N PHE A 357 19.83 14.78 -5.89
CA PHE A 357 19.27 13.65 -5.17
C PHE A 357 17.85 13.30 -5.64
N CYS A 358 16.97 14.31 -5.77
CA CYS A 358 15.60 14.11 -6.25
C CYS A 358 15.56 13.58 -7.68
N ALA A 359 16.41 14.10 -8.56
CA ALA A 359 16.54 13.65 -9.94
C ALA A 359 17.02 12.19 -10.00
N HIS A 360 18.04 11.84 -9.20
CA HIS A 360 18.50 10.45 -9.10
C HIS A 360 17.41 9.51 -8.61
N MET A 361 16.66 9.90 -7.57
CA MET A 361 15.60 9.08 -7.00
C MET A 361 14.43 8.90 -7.95
N THR A 362 14.07 9.93 -8.72
CA THR A 362 13.07 9.83 -9.80
C THR A 362 13.46 8.80 -10.85
N LYS A 363 14.73 8.79 -11.28
CA LYS A 363 15.23 7.77 -12.22
C LYS A 363 15.25 6.38 -11.57
N LEU A 364 15.76 6.26 -10.35
CA LEU A 364 15.87 4.99 -9.64
C LEU A 364 14.50 4.32 -9.44
N LYS A 365 13.43 5.09 -9.15
CA LYS A 365 12.07 4.55 -9.01
C LYS A 365 11.62 3.73 -10.20
N LYS A 366 11.93 4.16 -11.42
CA LYS A 366 11.59 3.44 -12.65
C LYS A 366 12.15 2.01 -12.65
N TYR A 367 13.34 1.83 -12.09
CA TYR A 367 14.03 0.55 -11.96
C TYR A 367 13.67 -0.24 -10.71
N LEU A 368 13.01 0.40 -9.75
CA LEU A 368 12.50 -0.26 -8.55
C LEU A 368 11.05 -0.69 -8.72
N SER A 369 10.29 -0.18 -9.69
CA SER A 369 8.92 -0.63 -9.88
C SER A 369 8.87 -2.16 -10.02
N LEU A 370 7.92 -2.78 -9.31
CA LEU A 370 7.79 -4.23 -9.32
C LEU A 370 7.07 -4.75 -10.56
N VAL A 371 6.33 -3.86 -11.22
CA VAL A 371 5.60 -4.06 -12.47
C VAL A 371 6.34 -3.32 -13.58
N SER A 372 6.88 -4.07 -14.54
CA SER A 372 7.39 -3.45 -15.75
C SER A 372 6.21 -3.00 -16.62
N PRO A 373 6.27 -1.85 -17.29
CA PRO A 373 5.26 -1.46 -18.27
C PRO A 373 5.00 -2.50 -19.37
N ASN A 374 5.95 -3.43 -19.58
CA ASN A 374 5.86 -4.48 -20.60
C ASN A 374 5.36 -5.83 -20.06
N ASP A 375 5.27 -6.02 -18.74
CA ASP A 375 4.92 -7.34 -18.16
C ASP A 375 3.47 -7.75 -18.55
N ASP A 376 2.57 -6.79 -18.75
CA ASP A 376 1.17 -7.07 -19.12
C ASP A 376 1.00 -7.53 -20.59
N ALA A 377 1.97 -7.27 -21.45
CA ALA A 377 1.89 -7.63 -22.87
C ALA A 377 2.24 -9.10 -23.16
N ASP A 378 3.03 -9.74 -22.28
CA ASP A 378 3.48 -11.13 -22.48
C ASP A 378 2.55 -12.16 -21.80
N GLU A 379 1.97 -11.87 -20.63
CA GLU A 379 1.10 -12.83 -19.91
C GLU A 379 -0.18 -13.18 -20.70
N THR A 380 -0.70 -12.28 -21.54
CA THR A 380 -1.88 -12.57 -22.38
C THR A 380 -1.57 -13.47 -23.59
N ARG A 381 -0.30 -13.76 -23.86
CA ARG A 381 0.14 -14.50 -25.05
C ARG A 381 0.45 -15.97 -24.77
N GLU A 382 0.76 -16.34 -23.53
CA GLU A 382 1.12 -17.72 -23.15
C GLU A 382 -0.08 -18.65 -22.90
N GLU A 383 -1.29 -18.12 -22.65
CA GLU A 383 -2.51 -18.94 -22.50
C GLU A 383 -3.25 -19.23 -23.82
N ALA A 384 -2.76 -18.70 -24.94
CA ALA A 384 -3.27 -18.99 -26.29
C ALA A 384 -2.43 -20.06 -27.01
N GLU A 385 -2.09 -21.16 -26.34
CA GLU A 385 -1.70 -22.37 -27.06
C GLU A 385 -2.93 -22.90 -27.82
N PRO A 386 -2.89 -23.00 -29.17
CA PRO A 386 -3.97 -23.60 -29.91
C PRO A 386 -4.06 -25.07 -29.50
N ALA A 387 -5.22 -25.48 -28.99
CA ALA A 387 -5.54 -26.87 -28.72
C ALA A 387 -5.06 -27.73 -29.89
N SER A 388 -3.96 -28.46 -29.69
CA SER A 388 -3.43 -29.37 -30.69
C SER A 388 -4.52 -30.40 -30.95
N GLN A 389 -5.05 -30.38 -32.17
CA GLN A 389 -5.96 -31.38 -32.69
C GLN A 389 -5.33 -32.76 -32.48
N THR A 390 -5.79 -33.48 -31.46
CA THR A 390 -5.53 -34.91 -31.33
C THR A 390 -6.18 -35.57 -32.54
N GLY A 391 -5.33 -35.98 -33.48
CA GLY A 391 -5.72 -36.69 -34.68
C GLY A 391 -6.55 -37.92 -34.36
N CYS A 392 -7.68 -38.03 -35.05
CA CYS A 392 -8.50 -39.22 -35.10
C CYS A 392 -7.70 -40.36 -35.76
N PRO A 393 -7.58 -41.56 -35.17
CA PRO A 393 -6.93 -42.68 -35.82
C PRO A 393 -7.81 -43.17 -36.98
N THR A 394 -7.28 -43.11 -38.19
CA THR A 394 -7.87 -43.70 -39.38
C THR A 394 -7.86 -45.23 -39.28
N GLU A 395 -9.05 -45.83 -39.29
CA GLU A 395 -9.27 -47.26 -39.51
C GLU A 395 -8.64 -47.68 -40.84
N LYS A 396 -7.65 -48.57 -40.79
CA LYS A 396 -7.21 -49.34 -41.95
C LYS A 396 -8.11 -50.56 -42.09
N SER A 397 -9.07 -50.49 -43.00
CA SER A 397 -9.66 -51.67 -43.62
C SER A 397 -8.67 -52.25 -44.64
N SER A 398 -8.55 -53.56 -44.66
CA SER A 398 -7.83 -54.36 -45.66
C SER A 398 -8.60 -55.67 -45.86
N PRO A 399 -8.47 -56.29 -47.05
CA PRO A 399 -9.58 -56.90 -47.80
C PRO A 399 -10.13 -58.22 -47.27
#